data_AF-A0A9B7CZK2-F1
#
_entry.id   AF-A0A9B7CZK2-F1
#
_cell.length_a   1.000
_cell.length_b   1.000
_cell.length_c   1.000
_cell.angle_alpha   90.00
_cell.angle_beta   90.00
_cell.angle_gamma   90.00
#
_symmetry.space_group_name_H-M   'P 1'
#
loop_
_entity.id
_entity.type
_entity.pdbx_description
1 polymer ?
#
loop_
_entity_poly.entity_id
_entity_poly.type
_entity_poly.pdbx_seq_one_letter_code
_entity_poly.pdbx_strand_id
1 'polypeptide(L)'
;MNGSNGRTENSSKLSQSFDNRRNYAIETVCLILLGYAIVPCWGSTMLIEKKHETPMHKVELTQKGYIQFLRWELPVPEMTEFTFCLWMQSNDLTHSHPIFSYSKDERERLVRSWIAPHGRSIHLEIGGKQVLAMPTDILENRWYHFCLSWENQAGLYGLWINGQLWAQGHSDETIGQTIPSGGDIVLGQEYTDFDKGLEDGIEGSVLGFNLLLASAFDRPHTDYQLEASYDSTRVSTSSYATVPLFARIPTKLMQRAIDYGMRTKTPYTFLPTNSNKLRGHGYDENAVSLPLLIGTAKSTSSGTTDPWRDATSIELSRLQEQPLGLQLIKLSYTHCEIGRGSPYIGGKLMLISWTRTAVRIFGGALLKNVASDCGNF
;
A
#
# COMPACT_ATOMS: atom_id res chain seq x y z
N MET A 1 -4.66 -8.61 -69.46
CA MET A 1 -3.19 -8.84 -69.31
C MET A 1 -2.74 -8.12 -68.05
N ASN A 2 -1.97 -8.82 -67.20
CA ASN A 2 -1.14 -8.43 -66.03
C ASN A 2 -1.38 -7.03 -65.41
N GLY A 3 -1.64 -6.84 -64.11
CA GLY A 3 -1.14 -7.57 -62.92
C GLY A 3 0.28 -7.09 -62.56
N SER A 4 0.68 -6.77 -61.33
CA SER A 4 0.03 -6.70 -60.01
C SER A 4 0.85 -5.68 -59.15
N ASN A 5 0.59 -5.31 -57.89
CA ASN A 5 -0.26 -5.86 -56.83
C ASN A 5 -0.65 -4.73 -55.83
N GLY A 6 -1.27 -5.03 -54.67
CA GLY A 6 -1.48 -4.04 -53.60
C GLY A 6 -1.42 -4.64 -52.18
N ARG A 7 -1.41 -3.79 -51.14
CA ARG A 7 -1.80 -4.20 -49.79
C ARG A 7 -2.20 -3.03 -48.87
N THR A 8 -3.35 -3.19 -48.22
CA THR A 8 -3.80 -2.42 -47.06
C THR A 8 -3.24 -3.04 -45.78
N GLU A 9 -2.73 -2.22 -44.85
CA GLU A 9 -2.40 -2.70 -43.50
C GLU A 9 -3.64 -2.74 -42.61
N ASN A 10 -3.74 -3.80 -41.80
CA ASN A 10 -4.91 -4.12 -41.00
C ASN A 10 -4.46 -4.49 -39.58
N SER A 11 -5.19 -4.03 -38.57
CA SER A 11 -4.89 -4.27 -37.15
C SER A 11 -4.76 -5.76 -36.81
N SER A 12 -3.57 -6.22 -36.42
CA SER A 12 -3.31 -7.60 -36.03
C SER A 12 -3.48 -7.83 -34.52
N LYS A 13 -4.47 -8.65 -34.15
CA LYS A 13 -4.44 -9.39 -32.88
C LYS A 13 -3.21 -10.32 -32.90
N LEU A 14 -2.36 -10.28 -31.87
CA LEU A 14 -1.38 -11.35 -31.65
C LEU A 14 -1.90 -12.35 -30.61
N SER A 15 -2.25 -13.54 -31.10
CA SER A 15 -2.10 -14.77 -30.33
C SER A 15 -0.85 -15.49 -30.83
N GLN A 16 0.10 -15.78 -29.94
CA GLN A 16 1.17 -16.76 -30.16
C GLN A 16 1.14 -17.66 -28.91
N SER A 17 0.65 -18.89 -29.02
CA SER A 17 1.33 -20.06 -29.61
C SER A 17 2.51 -20.51 -28.75
N PHE A 18 2.34 -21.67 -28.12
CA PHE A 18 3.35 -22.34 -27.29
C PHE A 18 4.66 -22.52 -28.07
N ASP A 19 5.76 -21.96 -27.54
CA ASP A 19 7.11 -22.24 -28.03
C ASP A 19 7.70 -23.42 -27.25
N ASN A 20 7.70 -24.58 -27.90
CA ASN A 20 8.23 -25.83 -27.36
C ASN A 20 9.75 -25.88 -27.56
N ARG A 21 10.53 -25.35 -26.60
CA ARG A 21 12.00 -25.40 -26.64
C ARG A 21 12.62 -26.46 -25.74
N ARG A 22 13.62 -27.13 -26.31
CA ARG A 22 14.20 -28.40 -25.87
C ARG A 22 15.14 -28.20 -24.69
N ASN A 23 15.02 -29.04 -23.66
CA ASN A 23 16.06 -29.18 -22.65
C ASN A 23 17.29 -29.87 -23.27
N TYR A 24 18.45 -29.22 -23.20
CA TYR A 24 19.74 -29.86 -23.48
C TYR A 24 20.27 -30.49 -22.19
N ALA A 25 20.14 -31.80 -22.06
CA ALA A 25 20.88 -32.56 -21.04
C ALA A 25 22.32 -32.78 -21.52
N ILE A 26 23.30 -32.27 -20.78
CA ILE A 26 24.71 -32.62 -20.98
C ILE A 26 25.01 -33.83 -20.08
N GLU A 27 24.99 -35.03 -20.64
CA GLU A 27 25.37 -36.24 -19.92
C GLU A 27 26.90 -36.27 -19.69
N THR A 28 27.33 -35.99 -18.46
CA THR A 28 28.72 -36.20 -18.05
C THR A 28 28.83 -37.57 -17.37
N VAL A 29 29.14 -38.61 -18.15
CA VAL A 29 29.34 -39.96 -17.61
C VAL A 29 30.68 -40.03 -16.87
N CYS A 30 30.64 -40.13 -15.55
CA CYS A 30 31.82 -40.34 -14.72
C CYS A 30 32.09 -41.85 -14.55
N LEU A 31 33.19 -42.34 -15.13
CA LEU A 31 33.63 -43.74 -14.99
C LEU A 31 34.80 -43.81 -13.99
N ILE A 32 34.58 -44.45 -12.85
CA ILE A 32 35.64 -44.83 -11.91
C ILE A 32 35.94 -46.31 -12.10
N LEU A 33 37.15 -46.63 -12.57
CA LEU A 33 37.61 -48.01 -12.72
C LEU A 33 38.23 -48.52 -11.41
N LEU A 34 37.46 -49.33 -10.68
CA LEU A 34 37.97 -50.18 -9.60
C LEU A 34 37.59 -51.64 -9.87
N GLY A 35 38.52 -52.41 -10.45
CA GLY A 35 38.54 -53.87 -10.47
C GLY A 35 37.30 -54.59 -11.02
N TYR A 36 37.22 -54.77 -12.35
CA TYR A 36 36.35 -55.74 -13.06
C TYR A 36 34.83 -55.77 -12.76
N ALA A 37 34.30 -54.84 -11.97
CA ALA A 37 32.87 -54.66 -11.75
C ALA A 37 32.45 -53.24 -12.17
N ILE A 38 31.69 -53.13 -13.27
CA ILE A 38 31.06 -51.87 -13.66
C ILE A 38 29.80 -51.71 -12.81
N VAL A 39 29.89 -50.93 -11.72
CA VAL A 39 28.73 -50.56 -10.91
C VAL A 39 28.19 -49.22 -11.44
N PRO A 40 26.96 -49.15 -11.99
CA PRO A 40 26.36 -47.89 -12.38
C PRO A 40 26.04 -47.07 -11.13
N CYS A 41 26.80 -46.00 -10.90
CA CYS A 41 26.50 -45.05 -9.85
C CYS A 41 25.33 -44.16 -10.30
N TRP A 42 24.12 -44.50 -9.87
CA TRP A 42 22.97 -43.59 -9.96
C TRP A 42 23.16 -42.44 -8.96
N GLY A 43 23.98 -41.46 -9.36
CA GLY A 43 23.97 -40.14 -8.75
C GLY A 43 22.61 -39.50 -8.99
N SER A 44 21.77 -39.45 -7.96
CA SER A 44 20.49 -38.73 -7.99
C SER A 44 20.77 -37.27 -8.30
N THR A 45 20.56 -36.88 -9.56
CA THR A 45 20.64 -35.49 -9.97
C THR A 45 19.48 -34.77 -9.29
N MET A 46 19.76 -33.97 -8.26
CA MET A 46 18.77 -33.03 -7.75
C MET A 46 18.42 -32.07 -8.90
N LEU A 47 17.26 -32.30 -9.51
CA LEU A 47 16.57 -31.26 -10.24
C LEU A 47 16.23 -30.19 -9.20
N ILE A 48 17.04 -29.13 -9.15
CA ILE A 48 16.64 -27.87 -8.52
C ILE A 48 15.52 -27.33 -9.40
N GLU A 49 14.30 -27.75 -9.08
CA GLU A 49 13.08 -27.17 -9.61
C GLU A 49 13.10 -25.70 -9.19
N LYS A 50 13.52 -24.83 -10.11
CA LYS A 50 13.36 -23.38 -9.95
C LYS A 50 11.87 -23.11 -9.91
N LYS A 51 11.31 -23.12 -8.69
CA LYS A 51 9.94 -22.71 -8.38
C LYS A 51 9.68 -21.42 -9.14
N HIS A 52 8.80 -21.49 -10.14
CA HIS A 52 8.61 -20.40 -11.09
C HIS A 52 7.74 -19.32 -10.43
N GLU A 53 8.36 -18.57 -9.52
CA GLU A 53 7.67 -17.60 -8.69
C GLU A 53 7.12 -16.48 -9.56
N THR A 54 5.81 -16.25 -9.46
CA THR A 54 5.13 -15.21 -10.23
C THR A 54 5.56 -13.85 -9.67
N PRO A 55 6.15 -12.95 -10.49
CA PRO A 55 6.75 -11.74 -9.98
C PRO A 55 5.73 -10.81 -9.31
N MET A 56 6.21 -10.03 -8.36
CA MET A 56 5.48 -8.87 -7.84
C MET A 56 5.62 -7.70 -8.83
N HIS A 57 4.77 -6.69 -8.68
CA HIS A 57 4.79 -5.51 -9.55
C HIS A 57 4.93 -4.23 -8.73
N LYS A 58 5.86 -3.36 -9.15
CA LYS A 58 6.00 -1.97 -8.69
C LYS A 58 5.60 -1.00 -9.79
N VAL A 59 5.19 0.21 -9.42
CA VAL A 59 5.07 1.34 -10.35
C VAL A 59 6.22 2.31 -10.09
N GLU A 60 6.94 2.67 -11.15
CA GLU A 60 7.96 3.71 -11.13
C GLU A 60 7.37 5.03 -11.63
N LEU A 61 7.56 6.07 -10.82
CA LEU A 61 7.20 7.45 -11.10
C LEU A 61 8.48 8.27 -11.19
N THR A 62 8.58 9.09 -12.21
CA THR A 62 9.76 9.93 -12.51
C THR A 62 9.45 11.42 -12.51
N GLN A 63 8.17 11.79 -12.46
CA GLN A 63 7.62 13.17 -12.61
C GLN A 63 8.21 13.98 -13.78
N LYS A 64 8.83 13.32 -14.77
CA LYS A 64 9.54 13.95 -15.88
C LYS A 64 8.63 14.11 -17.09
N GLY A 65 8.44 15.36 -17.51
CA GLY A 65 7.63 15.75 -18.67
C GLY A 65 6.12 15.79 -18.39
N TYR A 66 5.59 14.82 -17.64
CA TYR A 66 4.20 14.79 -17.21
C TYR A 66 4.08 14.43 -15.73
N ILE A 67 3.04 14.97 -15.10
CA ILE A 67 2.59 14.62 -13.76
C ILE A 67 2.16 13.15 -13.73
N GLN A 68 2.72 12.38 -12.81
CA GLN A 68 2.53 10.93 -12.72
C GLN A 68 1.90 10.54 -11.39
N PHE A 69 0.83 9.73 -11.43
CA PHE A 69 0.10 9.24 -10.27
C PHE A 69 -0.71 7.98 -10.59
N LEU A 70 -1.19 7.30 -9.55
CA LEU A 70 -2.14 6.20 -9.61
C LEU A 70 -3.48 6.70 -9.08
N ARG A 71 -4.60 6.36 -9.74
CA ARG A 71 -5.96 6.61 -9.25
C ARG A 71 -6.77 5.31 -9.29
N TRP A 72 -7.45 4.98 -8.21
CA TRP A 72 -8.34 3.81 -8.17
C TRP A 72 -9.76 4.20 -8.54
N GLU A 73 -10.43 3.34 -9.32
CA GLU A 73 -11.80 3.61 -9.81
C GLU A 73 -12.79 2.68 -9.11
N LEU A 74 -13.26 3.10 -7.94
CA LEU A 74 -14.21 2.36 -7.11
C LEU A 74 -15.11 3.31 -6.30
N PRO A 75 -16.32 2.89 -5.88
CA PRO A 75 -17.13 3.66 -4.96
C PRO A 75 -16.48 3.71 -3.57
N VAL A 76 -15.95 4.87 -3.19
CA VAL A 76 -15.39 5.10 -1.85
C VAL A 76 -16.54 5.35 -0.85
N PRO A 77 -16.71 4.52 0.19
CA PRO A 77 -17.74 4.72 1.22
C PRO A 77 -17.34 5.85 2.18
N GLU A 78 -18.22 6.17 3.13
CA GLU A 78 -17.85 7.03 4.25
C GLU A 78 -16.85 6.30 5.15
N MET A 79 -15.87 7.03 5.69
CA MET A 79 -14.80 6.44 6.51
C MET A 79 -14.79 7.08 7.90
N THR A 80 -14.96 6.25 8.93
CA THR A 80 -14.79 6.61 10.34
C THR A 80 -13.45 6.15 10.91
N GLU A 81 -12.78 5.23 10.20
CA GLU A 81 -11.45 4.74 10.51
C GLU A 81 -10.81 4.17 9.23
N PHE A 82 -9.49 4.16 9.17
CA PHE A 82 -8.75 3.45 8.13
C PHE A 82 -7.35 3.07 8.58
N THR A 83 -6.75 2.13 7.87
CA THR A 83 -5.31 1.88 7.85
C THR A 83 -4.86 1.75 6.40
N PHE A 84 -3.84 2.50 5.99
CA PHE A 84 -3.17 2.26 4.72
C PHE A 84 -1.71 1.86 4.94
N CYS A 85 -1.19 1.06 4.02
CA CYS A 85 0.21 0.63 3.98
C CYS A 85 0.72 0.71 2.54
N LEU A 86 1.99 1.07 2.35
CA LEU A 86 2.71 0.93 1.09
C LEU A 86 4.21 0.71 1.32
N TRP A 87 4.86 0.08 0.34
CA TRP A 87 6.30 0.16 0.17
C TRP A 87 6.65 1.30 -0.79
N MET A 88 7.65 2.11 -0.43
CA MET A 88 8.18 3.16 -1.29
C MET A 88 9.72 3.23 -1.23
N GLN A 89 10.34 3.49 -2.37
CA GLN A 89 11.73 3.95 -2.50
C GLN A 89 11.68 5.26 -3.28
N SER A 90 12.20 6.36 -2.74
CA SER A 90 12.37 7.61 -3.50
C SER A 90 13.80 7.70 -4.06
N ASN A 91 13.97 8.29 -5.23
CA ASN A 91 15.26 8.52 -5.88
C ASN A 91 15.73 9.98 -5.74
N ASP A 92 14.81 10.90 -5.46
CA ASP A 92 15.04 12.33 -5.21
C ASP A 92 14.01 12.79 -4.18
N LEU A 93 14.47 13.18 -2.98
CA LEU A 93 13.62 13.68 -1.90
C LEU A 93 13.63 15.21 -1.80
N THR A 94 14.19 15.94 -2.78
CA THR A 94 14.20 17.42 -2.78
C THR A 94 12.79 18.01 -2.62
N HIS A 95 11.80 17.28 -3.12
CA HIS A 95 10.41 17.68 -3.26
C HIS A 95 9.48 16.77 -2.42
N SER A 96 8.34 17.30 -1.98
CA SER A 96 7.37 16.55 -1.16
C SER A 96 6.82 15.32 -1.90
N HIS A 97 6.46 14.27 -1.17
CA HIS A 97 5.99 13.00 -1.72
C HIS A 97 4.60 12.65 -1.17
N PRO A 98 3.49 12.92 -1.90
CA PRO A 98 2.13 12.55 -1.51
C PRO A 98 1.91 11.03 -1.58
N ILE A 99 1.86 10.40 -0.41
CA ILE A 99 1.73 8.94 -0.25
C ILE A 99 0.29 8.48 -0.06
N PHE A 100 -0.65 9.39 0.20
CA PHE A 100 -2.08 9.14 0.14
C PHE A 100 -2.81 10.47 -0.06
N SER A 101 -3.66 10.57 -1.08
CA SER A 101 -4.59 11.68 -1.29
C SER A 101 -5.99 11.12 -1.47
N TYR A 102 -6.96 11.68 -0.74
CA TYR A 102 -8.39 11.43 -0.93
C TYR A 102 -9.12 12.77 -1.00
N SER A 103 -9.84 12.98 -2.09
CA SER A 103 -10.44 14.28 -2.41
C SER A 103 -11.75 14.13 -3.14
N LYS A 104 -12.66 15.09 -2.97
CA LYS A 104 -13.96 15.11 -3.64
C LYS A 104 -14.05 16.25 -4.66
N ASP A 105 -14.66 15.94 -5.81
CA ASP A 105 -14.84 16.85 -6.95
C ASP A 105 -13.56 17.60 -7.37
N GLU A 106 -12.39 16.94 -7.22
CA GLU A 106 -11.04 17.45 -7.52
C GLU A 106 -10.67 18.76 -6.77
N ARG A 107 -11.37 19.06 -5.66
CA ARG A 107 -11.34 20.36 -4.97
C ARG A 107 -11.33 20.24 -3.44
N GLU A 108 -12.19 19.40 -2.88
CA GLU A 108 -12.32 19.24 -1.44
C GLU A 108 -11.30 18.19 -0.95
N ARG A 109 -10.25 18.63 -0.28
CA ARG A 109 -9.23 17.75 0.34
C ARG A 109 -9.81 17.10 1.59
N LEU A 110 -10.04 15.78 1.54
CA LEU A 110 -10.66 15.02 2.62
C LEU A 110 -9.63 14.27 3.49
N VAL A 111 -8.63 13.64 2.86
CA VAL A 111 -7.44 13.10 3.55
C VAL A 111 -6.21 13.38 2.71
N ARG A 112 -5.11 13.74 3.37
CA ARG A 112 -3.81 13.90 2.73
C ARG A 112 -2.71 13.38 3.63
N SER A 113 -1.79 12.58 3.10
CA SER A 113 -0.55 12.18 3.76
C SER A 113 0.63 12.31 2.82
N TRP A 114 1.72 12.86 3.33
CA TRP A 114 2.94 13.10 2.57
C TRP A 114 4.19 12.95 3.42
N ILE A 115 5.30 12.65 2.73
CA ILE A 115 6.65 12.84 3.25
C ILE A 115 7.10 14.24 2.82
N ALA A 116 7.55 15.05 3.78
CA ALA A 116 8.04 16.40 3.54
C ALA A 116 9.40 16.42 2.82
N PRO A 117 9.78 17.56 2.20
CA PRO A 117 11.08 17.73 1.56
C PRO A 117 12.27 17.25 2.40
N HIS A 118 13.24 16.66 1.70
CA HIS A 118 14.43 15.98 2.20
C HIS A 118 14.14 14.86 3.21
N GLY A 119 12.96 14.22 3.13
CA GLY A 119 12.59 13.09 3.97
C GLY A 119 12.38 13.43 5.46
N ARG A 120 12.24 14.73 5.79
CA ARG A 120 12.39 15.26 7.15
C ARG A 120 11.23 15.05 8.10
N SER A 121 10.04 14.80 7.57
CA SER A 121 8.87 14.47 8.37
C SER A 121 7.81 13.75 7.55
N ILE A 122 6.95 13.01 8.24
CA ILE A 122 5.73 12.43 7.68
C ILE A 122 4.53 13.14 8.29
N HIS A 123 3.51 13.37 7.48
CA HIS A 123 2.32 14.14 7.84
C HIS A 123 1.04 13.36 7.53
N LEU A 124 -0.02 13.65 8.29
CA LEU A 124 -1.39 13.25 7.99
C LEU A 124 -2.32 14.44 8.28
N GLU A 125 -3.18 14.77 7.32
CA GLU A 125 -4.28 15.71 7.44
C GLU A 125 -5.61 15.03 7.13
N ILE A 126 -6.64 15.34 7.92
CA ILE A 126 -8.01 14.82 7.73
C ILE A 126 -8.98 16.00 7.84
N GLY A 127 -9.78 16.26 6.79
CA GLY A 127 -10.69 17.40 6.69
C GLY A 127 -10.02 18.76 6.97
N GLY A 128 -8.77 18.95 6.54
CA GLY A 128 -8.00 20.16 6.77
C GLY A 128 -7.46 20.35 8.20
N LYS A 129 -7.51 19.30 9.05
CA LYS A 129 -6.89 19.26 10.38
C LYS A 129 -5.59 18.47 10.33
N GLN A 130 -4.52 19.01 10.90
CA GLN A 130 -3.23 18.32 10.99
C GLN A 130 -3.25 17.29 12.13
N VAL A 131 -3.38 16.01 11.76
CA VAL A 131 -3.49 14.87 12.69
C VAL A 131 -2.11 14.38 13.12
N LEU A 132 -1.16 14.31 12.18
CA LEU A 132 0.21 13.85 12.43
C LEU A 132 1.24 14.74 11.72
N ALA A 133 2.39 14.95 12.37
CA ALA A 133 3.48 15.81 11.91
C ALA A 133 4.83 15.36 12.52
N MET A 134 5.30 14.16 12.18
CA MET A 134 6.39 13.51 12.91
C MET A 134 7.72 13.63 12.18
N PRO A 135 8.80 14.13 12.82
CA PRO A 135 10.13 14.12 12.25
C PRO A 135 10.60 12.71 11.87
N THR A 136 11.32 12.63 10.75
CA THR A 136 11.91 11.41 10.19
C THR A 136 13.22 11.74 9.48
N ASP A 137 14.05 10.72 9.22
CA ASP A 137 15.18 10.82 8.30
C ASP A 137 15.03 9.72 7.22
N ILE A 138 14.11 9.96 6.29
CA ILE A 138 13.92 9.09 5.11
C ILE A 138 15.05 9.37 4.11
N LEU A 139 15.71 8.32 3.64
CA LEU A 139 16.85 8.41 2.74
C LEU A 139 16.47 7.97 1.32
N GLU A 140 17.03 8.66 0.34
CA GLU A 140 16.93 8.29 -1.08
C GLU A 140 17.54 6.91 -1.34
N ASN A 141 17.08 6.27 -2.41
CA ASN A 141 17.51 4.97 -2.93
C ASN A 141 17.33 3.79 -1.95
N ARG A 142 16.59 3.98 -0.84
CA ARG A 142 16.24 2.93 0.13
C ARG A 142 14.74 2.66 0.13
N TRP A 143 14.37 1.38 0.20
CA TRP A 143 12.99 0.95 0.44
C TRP A 143 12.58 1.16 1.90
N TYR A 144 11.41 1.75 2.10
CA TYR A 144 10.73 1.88 3.38
C TYR A 144 9.30 1.35 3.24
N HIS A 145 8.81 0.70 4.30
CA HIS A 145 7.40 0.36 4.44
C HIS A 145 6.73 1.39 5.34
N PHE A 146 5.77 2.13 4.81
CA PHE A 146 5.01 3.14 5.52
C PHE A 146 3.59 2.64 5.75
N CYS A 147 3.12 2.70 7.00
CA CYS A 147 1.70 2.57 7.29
C CYS A 147 1.22 3.68 8.21
N LEU A 148 0.01 4.16 7.96
CA LEU A 148 -0.69 5.11 8.82
C LEU A 148 -2.08 4.56 9.13
N SER A 149 -2.50 4.73 10.38
CA SER A 149 -3.83 4.36 10.86
C SER A 149 -4.47 5.51 11.61
N TRP A 150 -5.78 5.65 11.48
CA TRP A 150 -6.59 6.65 12.19
C TRP A 150 -8.01 6.11 12.46
N GLU A 151 -8.62 6.56 13.56
CA GLU A 151 -10.02 6.32 13.90
C GLU A 151 -10.66 7.55 14.57
N ASN A 152 -11.99 7.68 14.46
CA ASN A 152 -12.72 8.86 14.91
C ASN A 152 -13.40 8.74 16.29
N GLN A 153 -13.46 7.56 16.92
CA GLN A 153 -14.12 7.36 18.21
C GLN A 153 -13.34 8.05 19.34
N ALA A 154 -12.01 7.95 19.33
CA ALA A 154 -11.11 8.66 20.25
C ALA A 154 -10.09 9.57 19.53
N GLY A 155 -10.17 9.68 18.19
CA GLY A 155 -9.26 10.50 17.39
C GLY A 155 -7.84 9.92 17.33
N LEU A 156 -7.66 8.63 17.63
CA LEU A 156 -6.36 7.98 17.69
C LEU A 156 -5.73 7.93 16.30
N TYR A 157 -4.42 8.14 16.26
CA TYR A 157 -3.61 7.98 15.06
C TYR A 157 -2.29 7.29 15.36
N GLY A 158 -1.72 6.66 14.35
CA GLY A 158 -0.45 5.93 14.47
C GLY A 158 0.29 5.85 13.14
N LEU A 159 1.61 5.94 13.21
CA LEU A 159 2.55 5.81 12.09
C LEU A 159 3.49 4.65 12.38
N TRP A 160 3.59 3.72 11.44
CA TRP A 160 4.57 2.64 11.44
C TRP A 160 5.54 2.82 10.27
N ILE A 161 6.82 2.63 10.56
CA ILE A 161 7.90 2.63 9.56
C ILE A 161 8.62 1.28 9.70
N ASN A 162 8.73 0.54 8.60
CA ASN A 162 9.35 -0.80 8.57
C ASN A 162 8.75 -1.76 9.62
N GLY A 163 7.42 -1.74 9.74
CA GLY A 163 6.64 -2.57 10.69
C GLY A 163 6.76 -2.15 12.16
N GLN A 164 7.62 -1.20 12.50
CA GLN A 164 7.81 -0.69 13.85
C GLN A 164 6.95 0.56 14.08
N LEU A 165 6.32 0.66 15.25
CA LEU A 165 5.58 1.86 15.65
C LEU A 165 6.56 3.02 15.82
N TRP A 166 6.44 4.05 14.99
CA TRP A 166 7.27 5.26 15.02
C TRP A 166 6.65 6.33 15.92
N ALA A 167 5.33 6.53 15.80
CA ALA A 167 4.59 7.50 16.58
C ALA A 167 3.12 7.09 16.73
N GLN A 168 2.49 7.49 17.83
CA GLN A 168 1.05 7.42 18.03
C GLN A 168 0.58 8.63 18.84
N GLY A 169 -0.71 8.94 18.78
CA GLY A 169 -1.32 9.99 19.58
C GLY A 169 -2.84 10.02 19.41
N HIS A 170 -3.46 11.11 19.85
CA HIS A 170 -4.87 11.44 19.65
C HIS A 170 -4.99 12.85 19.08
N SER A 171 -6.03 13.11 18.29
CA SER A 171 -6.36 14.42 17.75
C SER A 171 -7.81 14.78 18.08
N ASP A 172 -8.00 15.60 19.12
CA ASP A 172 -9.30 16.03 19.62
C ASP A 172 -10.19 16.64 18.52
N GLU A 173 -9.58 17.35 17.56
CA GLU A 173 -10.30 17.99 16.44
C GLU A 173 -10.91 16.98 15.46
N THR A 174 -10.51 15.70 15.51
CA THR A 174 -11.02 14.62 14.65
C THR A 174 -11.98 13.65 15.36
N ILE A 175 -12.26 13.85 16.65
CA ILE A 175 -13.22 13.04 17.39
C ILE A 175 -14.63 13.23 16.80
N GLY A 176 -15.29 12.14 16.47
CA GLY A 176 -16.59 12.10 15.81
C GLY A 176 -16.58 12.55 14.34
N GLN A 177 -15.42 12.85 13.76
CA GLN A 177 -15.33 13.27 12.36
C GLN A 177 -15.60 12.08 11.43
N THR A 178 -16.54 12.19 10.50
CA THR A 178 -16.75 11.22 9.43
C THR A 178 -16.20 11.79 8.13
N ILE A 179 -15.37 11.03 7.44
CA ILE A 179 -14.83 11.41 6.13
C ILE A 179 -15.90 11.08 5.07
N PRO A 180 -16.38 12.05 4.26
CA PRO A 180 -17.44 11.84 3.28
C PRO A 180 -17.12 10.80 2.19
N SER A 181 -18.19 10.19 1.68
CA SER A 181 -18.14 9.24 0.55
C SER A 181 -18.02 9.92 -0.82
N GLY A 182 -17.60 9.12 -1.80
CA GLY A 182 -17.72 9.41 -3.23
C GLY A 182 -16.62 10.28 -3.85
N GLY A 183 -15.44 10.39 -3.22
CA GLY A 183 -14.26 11.03 -3.81
C GLY A 183 -13.33 10.08 -4.57
N ASP A 184 -12.24 10.64 -5.08
CA ASP A 184 -11.13 9.93 -5.76
C ASP A 184 -9.98 9.65 -4.78
N ILE A 185 -9.42 8.43 -4.82
CA ILE A 185 -8.21 8.05 -4.08
C ILE A 185 -7.01 8.01 -5.03
N VAL A 186 -5.94 8.70 -4.65
CA VAL A 186 -4.72 8.86 -5.44
C VAL A 186 -3.44 8.61 -4.63
N LEU A 187 -2.44 8.07 -5.31
CA LEU A 187 -1.07 7.88 -4.83
C LEU A 187 -0.09 8.50 -5.82
N GLY A 188 0.92 9.23 -5.31
CA GLY A 188 1.98 9.84 -6.12
C GLY A 188 1.84 11.34 -6.32
N GLN A 189 0.63 11.87 -6.10
CA GLN A 189 0.26 13.28 -6.24
C GLN A 189 -0.84 13.64 -5.25
N GLU A 190 -0.95 14.92 -4.92
CA GLU A 190 -2.10 15.49 -4.21
C GLU A 190 -3.19 15.84 -5.24
N TYR A 191 -4.36 15.20 -5.17
CA TYR A 191 -5.37 15.22 -6.24
C TYR A 191 -6.38 16.38 -6.11
N THR A 192 -5.88 17.57 -5.81
CA THR A 192 -6.69 18.80 -5.73
C THR A 192 -6.01 19.96 -6.42
N ASP A 193 -6.80 20.98 -6.79
CA ASP A 193 -6.27 22.28 -7.20
C ASP A 193 -5.35 22.27 -8.46
N PHE A 194 -5.64 21.41 -9.45
CA PHE A 194 -4.90 21.32 -10.74
C PHE A 194 -4.55 22.68 -11.38
N ASP A 195 -5.45 23.65 -11.32
CA ASP A 195 -5.26 25.00 -11.89
C ASP A 195 -4.18 25.85 -11.18
N LYS A 196 -3.81 25.48 -9.94
CA LYS A 196 -2.75 26.15 -9.15
C LYS A 196 -1.37 25.52 -9.36
N GLY A 197 -1.31 24.46 -10.16
CA GLY A 197 -0.21 23.49 -10.15
C GLY A 197 -0.44 22.47 -9.03
N LEU A 198 -0.24 21.18 -9.34
CA LEU A 198 -0.21 20.18 -8.28
C LEU A 198 1.00 20.41 -7.39
N GLU A 199 0.91 19.86 -6.18
CA GLU A 199 2.07 19.77 -5.30
C GLU A 199 3.16 18.88 -5.91
N ASP A 200 4.33 18.92 -5.27
CA ASP A 200 5.42 17.99 -5.54
C ASP A 200 4.92 16.52 -5.54
N GLY A 201 5.51 15.67 -6.39
CA GLY A 201 5.10 14.29 -6.59
C GLY A 201 6.15 13.25 -6.20
N ILE A 202 5.74 11.98 -6.13
CA ILE A 202 6.68 10.87 -5.89
C ILE A 202 7.63 10.70 -7.08
N GLU A 203 8.94 10.81 -6.84
CA GLU A 203 10.02 10.42 -7.76
C GLU A 203 10.71 9.16 -7.23
N GLY A 204 10.33 7.99 -7.75
CA GLY A 204 10.85 6.70 -7.30
C GLY A 204 9.93 5.53 -7.63
N SER A 205 9.90 4.54 -6.75
CA SER A 205 9.12 3.30 -6.87
C SER A 205 8.08 3.18 -5.76
N VAL A 206 6.86 2.75 -6.10
CA VAL A 206 5.82 2.35 -5.14
C VAL A 206 5.35 0.92 -5.39
N LEU A 207 5.02 0.21 -4.31
CA LEU A 207 4.50 -1.16 -4.34
C LEU A 207 3.55 -1.38 -3.17
N GLY A 208 2.56 -2.26 -3.34
CA GLY A 208 1.77 -2.77 -2.21
C GLY A 208 0.91 -1.72 -1.51
N PHE A 209 0.44 -0.68 -2.22
CA PHE A 209 -0.53 0.24 -1.63
C PHE A 209 -1.84 -0.50 -1.35
N ASN A 210 -2.19 -0.60 -0.07
CA ASN A 210 -3.43 -1.18 0.41
C ASN A 210 -4.14 -0.18 1.32
N LEU A 211 -5.46 -0.08 1.22
CA LEU A 211 -6.30 0.74 2.09
C LEU A 211 -7.42 -0.14 2.68
N LEU A 212 -7.45 -0.21 4.00
CA LEU A 212 -8.37 -1.02 4.80
C LEU A 212 -9.23 -0.10 5.67
N LEU A 213 -10.55 -0.33 5.66
CA LEU A 213 -11.55 0.39 6.46
C LEU A 213 -11.65 -0.19 7.88
N ALA A 214 -10.50 -0.29 8.53
CA ALA A 214 -10.34 -0.67 9.93
C ALA A 214 -9.02 -0.08 10.44
N SER A 215 -9.03 0.40 11.67
CA SER A 215 -7.86 0.91 12.36
C SER A 215 -6.96 -0.20 12.91
N ALA A 216 -5.79 0.20 13.37
CA ALA A 216 -4.80 -0.64 14.03
C ALA A 216 -4.95 -0.65 15.56
N PHE A 217 -6.00 -0.03 16.10
CA PHE A 217 -6.25 0.12 17.53
C PHE A 217 -7.32 -0.85 18.00
N ASP A 218 -7.20 -1.28 19.25
CA ASP A 218 -8.26 -2.06 19.90
C ASP A 218 -9.46 -1.13 20.11
N ARG A 219 -10.63 -1.50 19.56
CA ARG A 219 -11.88 -0.87 19.98
C ARG A 219 -12.09 -1.23 21.45
N PRO A 220 -12.42 -0.26 22.33
CA PRO A 220 -12.78 -0.59 23.70
C PRO A 220 -13.95 -1.57 23.68
N HIS A 221 -13.75 -2.78 24.19
CA HIS A 221 -14.81 -3.78 24.28
C HIS A 221 -15.97 -3.17 25.08
N THR A 222 -17.10 -2.93 24.41
CA THR A 222 -18.37 -2.52 25.03
C THR A 222 -19.03 -3.72 25.72
N ASP A 223 -18.27 -4.41 26.56
CA ASP A 223 -18.72 -5.50 27.42
C ASP A 223 -17.89 -5.58 28.70
N TYR A 224 -17.82 -4.45 29.41
CA TYR A 224 -17.80 -4.47 30.88
C TYR A 224 -18.80 -3.43 31.38
N GLN A 225 -19.79 -3.90 32.13
CA GLN A 225 -20.83 -3.09 32.72
C GLN A 225 -20.25 -2.07 33.70
N LEU A 226 -20.97 -0.97 33.93
CA LEU A 226 -20.64 0.00 34.96
C LEU A 226 -20.56 -0.66 36.34
N GLU A 227 -19.37 -0.72 36.91
CA GLU A 227 -19.20 -0.50 38.35
C GLU A 227 -18.18 0.61 38.59
N ALA A 228 -18.68 1.84 38.67
CA ALA A 228 -17.98 2.95 39.28
C ALA A 228 -17.96 2.76 40.82
N SER A 229 -17.20 1.78 41.29
CA SER A 229 -16.90 1.61 42.70
C SER A 229 -15.75 2.54 43.09
N TYR A 230 -16.10 3.65 43.72
CA TYR A 230 -15.14 4.53 44.38
C TYR A 230 -14.62 3.83 45.65
N ASP A 231 -13.46 3.18 45.56
CA ASP A 231 -12.71 2.78 46.76
C ASP A 231 -11.36 3.50 46.84
N SER A 232 -11.30 4.40 47.82
CA SER A 232 -10.10 5.13 48.17
C SER A 232 -9.28 4.28 49.17
N THR A 233 -8.28 3.54 48.68
CA THR A 233 -6.90 3.57 49.21
C THR A 233 -6.01 2.48 48.61
N ARG A 234 -4.86 2.86 48.04
CA ARG A 234 -3.52 2.58 48.63
C ARG A 234 -2.40 3.11 47.74
N VAL A 235 -1.48 3.83 48.39
CA VAL A 235 -0.23 4.30 47.78
C VAL A 235 0.70 3.13 47.50
N SER A 236 1.28 3.08 46.30
CA SER A 236 2.56 2.41 46.04
C SER A 236 3.35 3.24 45.05
N THR A 237 4.35 3.94 45.58
CA THR A 237 5.28 4.78 44.83
C THR A 237 6.19 3.93 43.96
N SER A 238 6.26 4.24 42.66
CA SER A 238 7.41 3.91 41.83
C SER A 238 7.72 5.10 40.93
N SER A 239 8.99 5.49 40.91
CA SER A 239 9.45 6.79 40.44
C SER A 239 10.06 6.73 39.04
N TYR A 240 9.60 7.60 38.13
CA TYR A 240 10.47 8.18 37.12
C TYR A 240 10.32 9.70 37.13
N ALA A 241 11.46 10.39 37.24
CA ALA A 241 11.51 11.80 37.56
C ALA A 241 11.31 12.68 36.33
N THR A 242 10.39 13.65 36.43
CA THR A 242 10.31 14.78 35.51
C THR A 242 11.51 15.70 35.70
N VAL A 243 12.22 16.02 34.62
CA VAL A 243 13.19 17.13 34.58
C VAL A 243 12.75 18.11 33.48
N PRO A 244 12.27 19.31 33.82
CA PRO A 244 11.81 20.30 32.84
C PRO A 244 12.83 21.43 32.59
N LEU A 245 12.49 22.27 31.61
CA LEU A 245 13.03 23.62 31.30
C LEU A 245 14.38 23.72 30.58
N PHE A 246 14.33 24.21 29.32
CA PHE A 246 14.83 25.51 28.85
C PHE A 246 14.16 25.80 27.47
N ALA A 247 13.94 27.01 26.96
CA ALA A 247 13.57 28.30 27.56
C ALA A 247 12.93 29.16 26.44
N ARG A 248 11.94 30.01 26.74
CA ARG A 248 11.39 30.96 25.75
C ARG A 248 12.33 32.15 25.53
N ILE A 249 12.62 32.50 24.28
CA ILE A 249 13.02 33.87 23.88
C ILE A 249 12.27 34.24 22.58
N PRO A 250 11.56 35.40 22.51
CA PRO A 250 10.78 35.80 21.33
C PRO A 250 11.50 36.85 20.47
N THR A 251 11.40 36.76 19.13
CA THR A 251 11.73 37.90 18.23
C THR A 251 10.80 38.00 17.01
N LYS A 252 9.93 39.01 17.08
CA LYS A 252 9.42 39.95 16.04
C LYS A 252 9.12 39.50 14.58
N LEU A 253 7.98 40.04 14.11
CA LEU A 253 7.62 40.20 12.70
C LEU A 253 8.75 40.75 11.83
N MET A 254 8.78 40.31 10.58
CA MET A 254 9.12 41.19 9.45
C MET A 254 8.27 40.85 8.22
N GLN A 255 7.33 41.73 7.86
CA GLN A 255 6.69 41.71 6.55
C GLN A 255 7.75 41.90 5.46
N ARG A 256 7.72 41.06 4.41
CA ARG A 256 8.16 41.46 3.07
C ARG A 256 7.23 40.86 2.02
N ALA A 257 6.39 41.73 1.45
CA ALA A 257 5.74 41.43 0.19
C ALA A 257 6.80 41.32 -0.91
N ILE A 258 6.65 40.35 -1.81
CA ILE A 258 7.27 40.38 -3.13
C ILE A 258 6.13 40.35 -4.13
N ASP A 259 5.93 41.49 -4.77
CA ASP A 259 4.95 41.70 -5.82
C ASP A 259 5.51 41.12 -7.14
N TYR A 260 4.76 40.21 -7.75
CA TYR A 260 4.97 39.78 -9.14
C TYR A 260 3.71 40.01 -9.96
N GLY A 261 3.42 41.29 -10.22
CA GLY A 261 3.27 41.81 -11.58
C GLY A 261 2.25 41.08 -12.47
N MET A 262 1.06 41.67 -12.58
CA MET A 262 0.04 41.29 -13.56
C MET A 262 0.64 41.03 -14.96
N ARG A 263 0.27 39.90 -15.57
CA ARG A 263 0.25 39.78 -17.03
C ARG A 263 -1.07 39.21 -17.53
N THR A 264 -1.92 40.13 -17.99
CA THR A 264 -3.21 39.85 -18.62
C THR A 264 -3.07 38.97 -19.86
N LYS A 265 -3.79 37.84 -19.91
CA LYS A 265 -4.33 37.26 -21.16
C LYS A 265 -5.75 36.76 -20.94
N THR A 266 -6.59 37.04 -21.93
CA THR A 266 -8.05 36.80 -21.95
C THR A 266 -8.41 35.31 -22.05
N PRO A 267 -9.56 34.88 -21.49
CA PRO A 267 -9.99 33.49 -21.52
C PRO A 267 -10.58 33.09 -22.88
N TYR A 268 -10.27 31.88 -23.34
CA TYR A 268 -11.08 31.21 -24.36
C TYR A 268 -12.25 30.49 -23.68
N THR A 269 -13.44 31.06 -23.79
CA THR A 269 -14.69 30.45 -23.33
C THR A 269 -15.13 29.34 -24.28
N PHE A 270 -15.23 28.11 -23.80
CA PHE A 270 -16.08 27.08 -24.40
C PHE A 270 -17.05 26.54 -23.36
N LEU A 271 -18.32 26.91 -23.50
CA LEU A 271 -19.45 26.31 -22.78
C LEU A 271 -19.92 25.05 -23.52
N PRO A 272 -20.33 23.98 -22.81
CA PRO A 272 -20.68 22.71 -23.43
C PRO A 272 -22.14 22.66 -23.89
N THR A 273 -22.40 22.07 -25.06
CA THR A 273 -23.76 21.74 -25.52
C THR A 273 -24.15 20.32 -25.10
N ASN A 274 -24.91 20.26 -24.01
CA ASN A 274 -25.96 19.31 -23.64
C ASN A 274 -26.01 17.88 -24.23
N SER A 275 -26.21 16.95 -23.27
CA SER A 275 -27.07 15.76 -23.35
C SER A 275 -26.82 14.70 -24.44
N ASN A 276 -26.54 13.48 -23.98
CA ASN A 276 -27.43 12.38 -24.36
C ASN A 276 -27.66 11.40 -23.20
N LYS A 277 -28.93 11.04 -23.05
CA LYS A 277 -29.49 10.25 -21.95
C LYS A 277 -29.75 8.84 -22.49
N LEU A 278 -28.94 7.86 -22.12
CA LEU A 278 -29.21 6.46 -22.43
C LEU A 278 -29.57 5.67 -21.18
N ARG A 279 -30.58 4.83 -21.35
CA ARG A 279 -31.36 4.16 -20.31
C ARG A 279 -30.81 2.74 -20.15
N GLY A 280 -30.86 2.21 -18.94
CA GLY A 280 -30.14 0.99 -18.60
C GLY A 280 -30.66 -0.29 -19.27
N HIS A 281 -29.82 -1.32 -19.23
CA HIS A 281 -30.23 -2.72 -19.25
C HIS A 281 -29.67 -3.38 -17.98
N GLY A 282 -30.54 -4.02 -17.20
CA GLY A 282 -30.12 -4.90 -16.12
C GLY A 282 -29.61 -6.21 -16.68
N TYR A 283 -28.73 -6.87 -15.93
CA TYR A 283 -28.32 -8.25 -16.15
C TYR A 283 -28.35 -9.02 -14.83
N ASP A 284 -28.75 -10.28 -14.94
CA ASP A 284 -29.29 -11.07 -13.84
C ASP A 284 -28.29 -11.48 -12.75
N GLU A 285 -28.84 -11.72 -11.56
CA GLU A 285 -28.18 -12.48 -10.50
C GLU A 285 -27.87 -13.91 -10.99
N ASN A 286 -26.60 -14.33 -10.93
CA ASN A 286 -26.21 -15.75 -10.94
C ASN A 286 -24.75 -15.92 -10.46
N ALA A 287 -24.51 -15.72 -9.17
CA ALA A 287 -23.24 -16.07 -8.52
C ALA A 287 -23.39 -17.41 -7.80
N VAL A 288 -22.92 -18.49 -8.43
CA VAL A 288 -22.91 -19.84 -7.82
C VAL A 288 -21.76 -19.93 -6.81
N SER A 289 -22.10 -20.11 -5.54
CA SER A 289 -21.13 -20.32 -4.46
C SER A 289 -20.37 -21.65 -4.63
N LEU A 290 -19.04 -21.58 -4.73
CA LEU A 290 -18.17 -22.76 -4.63
C LEU A 290 -17.90 -23.08 -3.14
N PRO A 291 -18.19 -24.30 -2.66
CA PRO A 291 -17.95 -24.66 -1.26
C PRO A 291 -16.46 -24.86 -0.97
N LEU A 292 -16.01 -24.34 0.18
CA LEU A 292 -14.70 -24.63 0.76
C LEU A 292 -14.62 -26.09 1.19
N LEU A 293 -13.93 -26.93 0.41
CA LEU A 293 -13.56 -28.28 0.80
C LEU A 293 -12.39 -28.23 1.80
N ILE A 294 -12.72 -28.27 3.09
CA ILE A 294 -11.74 -28.51 4.16
C ILE A 294 -11.29 -29.96 4.07
N GLY A 295 -10.13 -30.19 3.44
CA GLY A 295 -9.52 -31.50 3.34
C GLY A 295 -8.95 -31.96 4.68
N THR A 296 -9.72 -32.75 5.43
CA THR A 296 -9.24 -33.40 6.67
C THR A 296 -8.28 -34.55 6.36
N ALA A 297 -7.00 -34.24 6.14
CA ALA A 297 -5.94 -35.24 6.03
C ALA A 297 -5.57 -35.78 7.43
N LYS A 298 -6.09 -36.96 7.79
CA LYS A 298 -5.55 -37.73 8.91
C LYS A 298 -4.23 -38.38 8.51
N SER A 299 -3.10 -37.80 8.91
CA SER A 299 -1.79 -38.46 8.87
C SER A 299 -1.41 -38.98 10.26
N THR A 300 -1.60 -40.27 10.50
CA THR A 300 -1.02 -40.97 11.65
C THR A 300 0.47 -41.19 11.37
N SER A 301 1.34 -40.39 11.98
CA SER A 301 2.79 -40.64 11.98
C SER A 301 3.39 -40.25 13.33
N SER A 302 4.07 -41.19 13.97
CA SER A 302 4.77 -41.02 15.24
C SER A 302 6.06 -40.22 15.09
N GLY A 303 6.37 -39.38 16.09
CA GLY A 303 7.74 -38.94 16.37
C GLY A 303 8.00 -37.45 16.16
N THR A 304 8.73 -36.87 17.12
CA THR A 304 9.41 -35.56 17.09
C THR A 304 8.58 -34.34 16.69
N THR A 305 8.10 -33.61 17.71
CA THR A 305 7.64 -32.22 17.61
C THR A 305 8.77 -31.30 17.12
N ASP A 306 8.59 -30.66 15.97
CA ASP A 306 9.51 -29.64 15.43
C ASP A 306 9.10 -28.24 15.94
N PRO A 307 9.88 -27.58 16.81
CA PRO A 307 9.48 -26.34 17.49
C PRO A 307 9.09 -25.18 16.56
N TRP A 308 9.56 -25.18 15.31
CA TRP A 308 9.34 -24.10 14.35
C TRP A 308 7.95 -24.13 13.69
N ARG A 309 7.31 -25.31 13.64
CA ARG A 309 5.92 -25.44 13.16
C ARG A 309 4.89 -24.95 14.18
N ASP A 310 5.18 -25.10 15.46
CA ASP A 310 4.33 -24.57 16.53
C ASP A 310 4.53 -23.06 16.71
N ALA A 311 5.75 -22.54 16.53
CA ALA A 311 6.00 -21.10 16.58
C ALA A 311 5.17 -20.32 15.53
N THR A 312 5.14 -20.79 14.29
CA THR A 312 4.41 -20.15 13.19
C THR A 312 2.88 -20.25 13.33
N SER A 313 2.36 -21.34 13.90
CA SER A 313 0.93 -21.46 14.19
C SER A 313 0.47 -20.57 15.36
N ILE A 314 1.31 -20.44 16.40
CA ILE A 314 1.09 -19.51 17.52
C ILE A 314 1.13 -18.05 17.04
N GLU A 315 2.05 -17.70 16.13
CA GLU A 315 2.17 -16.35 15.58
C GLU A 315 0.97 -15.97 14.70
N LEU A 316 0.49 -16.88 13.84
CA LEU A 316 -0.77 -16.68 13.10
C LEU A 316 -1.99 -16.54 14.04
N SER A 317 -2.06 -17.35 15.10
CA SER A 317 -3.15 -17.30 16.07
C SER A 317 -3.18 -15.95 16.80
N ARG A 318 -2.02 -15.47 17.27
CA ARG A 318 -1.86 -14.15 17.89
C ARG A 318 -2.12 -12.99 16.93
N LEU A 319 -1.89 -13.15 15.63
CA LEU A 319 -2.26 -12.16 14.62
C LEU A 319 -3.79 -12.05 14.50
N GLN A 320 -4.51 -13.17 14.55
CA GLN A 320 -5.96 -13.19 14.39
C GLN A 320 -6.71 -12.51 15.54
N GLU A 321 -6.10 -12.41 16.72
CA GLU A 321 -6.61 -11.67 17.90
C GLU A 321 -6.40 -10.14 17.81
N GLN A 322 -5.59 -9.65 16.86
CA GLN A 322 -5.25 -8.22 16.76
C GLN A 322 -6.23 -7.43 15.86
N PRO A 323 -6.32 -6.10 16.01
CA PRO A 323 -7.04 -5.23 15.10
C PRO A 323 -6.63 -5.45 13.64
N LEU A 324 -7.59 -5.41 12.71
CA LEU A 324 -7.34 -5.71 11.30
C LEU A 324 -6.31 -4.76 10.66
N GLY A 325 -6.23 -3.50 11.09
CA GLY A 325 -5.17 -2.57 10.68
C GLY A 325 -3.79 -3.02 11.12
N LEU A 326 -3.65 -3.54 12.35
CA LEU A 326 -2.38 -4.05 12.86
C LEU A 326 -1.96 -5.36 12.15
N GLN A 327 -2.95 -6.21 11.81
CA GLN A 327 -2.70 -7.36 10.93
C GLN A 327 -2.19 -6.92 9.55
N LEU A 328 -2.77 -5.87 8.95
CA LEU A 328 -2.29 -5.32 7.68
C LEU A 328 -0.84 -4.86 7.80
N ILE A 329 -0.53 -4.04 8.80
CA ILE A 329 0.81 -3.49 9.04
C ILE A 329 1.88 -4.60 9.13
N LYS A 330 1.60 -5.66 9.92
CA LYS A 330 2.54 -6.76 10.11
C LYS A 330 2.70 -7.59 8.85
N LEU A 331 1.59 -8.07 8.26
CA LEU A 331 1.62 -8.93 7.08
C LEU A 331 2.23 -8.24 5.85
N SER A 332 1.89 -6.97 5.60
CA SER A 332 2.46 -6.24 4.45
C SER A 332 3.95 -5.90 4.61
N TYR A 333 4.48 -5.91 5.83
CA TYR A 333 5.91 -5.76 6.10
C TYR A 333 6.68 -7.09 6.07
N THR A 334 6.33 -8.05 6.92
CA THR A 334 7.10 -9.30 7.10
C THR A 334 6.80 -10.37 6.05
N HIS A 335 5.63 -10.27 5.41
CA HIS A 335 5.10 -11.24 4.46
C HIS A 335 4.55 -10.53 3.21
N CYS A 336 5.31 -9.57 2.69
CA CYS A 336 4.93 -8.76 1.53
C CYS A 336 4.63 -9.60 0.28
N GLU A 337 5.15 -10.83 0.18
CA GLU A 337 4.86 -11.79 -0.87
C GLU A 337 3.40 -12.29 -0.85
N ILE A 338 2.72 -12.24 0.31
CA ILE A 338 1.33 -12.70 0.44
C ILE A 338 0.41 -11.83 -0.42
N GLY A 339 -0.28 -12.49 -1.35
CA GLY A 339 -1.12 -11.82 -2.33
C GLY A 339 -0.36 -10.85 -3.24
N ARG A 340 0.96 -11.02 -3.37
CA ARG A 340 1.90 -10.20 -4.17
C ARG A 340 1.87 -8.72 -3.78
N GLY A 341 2.02 -8.43 -2.49
CA GLY A 341 1.95 -7.09 -1.92
C GLY A 341 0.56 -6.72 -1.40
N SER A 342 -0.33 -7.68 -1.18
CA SER A 342 -1.70 -7.42 -0.72
C SER A 342 -2.31 -8.61 0.04
N PRO A 343 -2.14 -8.68 1.37
CA PRO A 343 -2.64 -9.81 2.15
C PRO A 343 -4.16 -9.99 2.04
N TYR A 344 -4.61 -11.23 2.24
CA TYR A 344 -6.02 -11.63 2.13
C TYR A 344 -6.76 -11.46 3.47
N ILE A 345 -6.86 -10.21 3.94
CA ILE A 345 -7.47 -9.84 5.23
C ILE A 345 -8.61 -8.83 5.03
N GLY A 346 -9.43 -8.62 6.06
CA GLY A 346 -10.49 -7.60 6.10
C GLY A 346 -11.72 -7.88 5.22
N GLY A 347 -11.61 -8.73 4.20
CA GLY A 347 -12.72 -9.07 3.32
C GLY A 347 -13.30 -7.81 2.64
N LYS A 348 -14.56 -7.50 2.93
CA LYS A 348 -15.24 -6.28 2.41
C LYS A 348 -14.65 -4.97 2.94
N LEU A 349 -13.88 -5.00 4.02
CA LEU A 349 -13.21 -3.81 4.57
C LEU A 349 -11.94 -3.45 3.78
N MET A 350 -11.39 -4.37 2.98
CA MET A 350 -10.22 -4.09 2.12
C MET A 350 -10.68 -3.29 0.90
N LEU A 351 -10.72 -1.96 1.03
CA LEU A 351 -11.20 -1.04 0.00
C LEU A 351 -10.25 -1.02 -1.21
N ILE A 352 -8.94 -0.87 -0.96
CA ILE A 352 -7.91 -0.99 -2.00
C ILE A 352 -7.00 -2.15 -1.66
N SER A 353 -6.93 -3.10 -2.60
CA SER A 353 -5.94 -4.17 -2.65
C SER A 353 -5.04 -3.93 -3.85
N TRP A 354 -3.72 -3.80 -3.62
CA TRP A 354 -2.71 -3.53 -4.66
C TRP A 354 -2.85 -4.43 -5.90
N THR A 355 -3.27 -5.68 -5.72
CA THR A 355 -3.28 -6.71 -6.77
C THR A 355 -4.68 -7.11 -7.25
N ARG A 356 -5.74 -6.53 -6.67
CA ARG A 356 -7.13 -6.93 -6.94
C ARG A 356 -8.07 -5.77 -7.24
N THR A 357 -7.77 -4.55 -6.76
CA THR A 357 -8.56 -3.35 -7.09
C THR A 357 -8.04 -2.72 -8.39
N ALA A 358 -8.93 -2.43 -9.33
CA ALA A 358 -8.58 -1.80 -10.59
C ALA A 358 -8.00 -0.39 -10.37
N VAL A 359 -6.86 -0.11 -11.01
CA VAL A 359 -6.13 1.15 -10.90
C VAL A 359 -5.78 1.69 -12.28
N ARG A 360 -5.88 3.00 -12.47
CA ARG A 360 -5.36 3.71 -13.64
C ARG A 360 -4.03 4.37 -13.30
N ILE A 361 -3.07 4.24 -14.20
CA ILE A 361 -1.73 4.82 -14.10
C ILE A 361 -1.66 6.00 -15.08
N PHE A 362 -1.33 7.19 -14.57
CA PHE A 362 -1.30 8.44 -15.33
C PHE A 362 0.12 8.93 -15.61
N GLY A 363 0.24 9.87 -16.57
CA GLY A 363 1.52 10.53 -16.91
C GLY A 363 2.60 9.66 -17.54
N GLY A 364 2.30 8.40 -17.87
CA GLY A 364 3.29 7.45 -18.40
C GLY A 364 4.20 6.82 -17.34
N ALA A 365 3.78 6.78 -16.07
CA ALA A 365 4.46 6.00 -15.05
C ALA A 365 4.53 4.50 -15.43
N LEU A 366 5.60 3.82 -15.03
CA LEU A 366 5.98 2.52 -15.59
C LEU A 366 5.69 1.38 -14.62
N LEU A 367 4.88 0.41 -15.05
CA LEU A 367 4.71 -0.85 -14.32
C LEU A 367 5.91 -1.77 -14.61
N LYS A 368 6.59 -2.26 -13.56
CA LYS A 368 7.70 -3.20 -13.68
C LYS A 368 7.56 -4.40 -12.76
N ASN A 369 8.16 -5.52 -13.18
CA ASN A 369 8.31 -6.72 -12.35
C ASN A 369 9.44 -6.55 -11.34
N VAL A 370 9.28 -7.14 -10.16
CA VAL A 370 10.25 -7.15 -9.06
C VAL A 370 10.32 -8.52 -8.38
N ALA A 371 11.37 -8.72 -7.60
CA ALA A 371 11.48 -9.87 -6.70
C ALA A 371 10.40 -9.82 -5.61
N SER A 372 10.21 -10.95 -4.92
CA SER A 372 9.36 -11.08 -3.73
C SER A 372 10.09 -10.78 -2.41
N ASP A 373 11.36 -10.39 -2.47
CA ASP A 373 12.19 -10.10 -1.29
C ASP A 373 11.77 -8.76 -0.64
N CYS A 374 11.15 -8.83 0.54
CA CYS A 374 10.63 -7.65 1.23
C CYS A 374 11.73 -6.63 1.58
N GLY A 375 11.57 -5.40 1.07
CA GLY A 375 12.57 -4.33 1.19
C GLY A 375 13.69 -4.37 0.14
N ASN A 376 13.66 -5.31 -0.81
CA ASN A 376 14.65 -5.47 -1.87
C ASN A 376 13.98 -5.80 -3.23
N PHE A 377 13.11 -4.88 -3.69
CA PHE A 377 12.25 -5.06 -4.87
C PHE A 377 12.83 -4.53 -6.19
#